data_AF-A0A7C7QUD4-F1
#
_entry.id   AF-A0A7C7QUD4-F1
#
_cell.length_a   1.000
_cell.length_b   1.000
_cell.length_c   1.000
_cell.angle_alpha   90.00
_cell.angle_beta   90.00
_cell.angle_gamma   90.00
#
_symmetry.space_group_name_H-M   'P 1'
#
loop_
_entity.id
_entity.type
_entity.pdbx_description
1 polymer ?
#
loop_
_entity_poly.entity_id
_entity_poly.type
_entity_poly.pdbx_seq_one_letter_code
_entity_poly.pdbx_strand_id
1 'polypeptide(L)'
;MTVNKQTLLDESYWQERFRVGRDDLDFLHDLIKQGNSPRNIDNLVYHLILRLCGLSPKDDPLINLMAELPIGVNIYQPLNDYNLGQLIFFANPDINQTARVIGKKSKRNMYGFLMNQIEVQFLDSGEKTQFICDLDPRDPYTKTIIVAEDLTSIGAFTSAIMRRYGRLIKDKLVPVLERDPRFTRFGDEWFLAQFESPEVEQLVQQASEQLARVHTPMEAADILDTVLIQVPKTSTTVFEVNRAIERTRRFRKVGKRDKARWVPDITIWPPPPGKPKRLRIPPVRSEIRIGTRKLPRDLQQMLDTIENELQEPVEAYRRVSQVEFAITASHRLQGTLPLTQRTRGIFPPGDADAPVTFIDARSGEHIPGGFSPQDRYAWGLAEWYDNYLIPAGGKIRLERTEVEGEIKTDYVPASKGLETHWL
;
A
#
# COMPACT_ATOMS: atom_id res chain seq x y z
N MET A 1 22.73 -30.04 0.12
CA MET A 1 23.56 -30.43 -1.04
C MET A 1 23.98 -29.17 -1.76
N THR A 2 25.28 -29.00 -1.99
CA THR A 2 25.84 -27.83 -2.69
C THR A 2 25.55 -27.94 -4.19
N VAL A 3 25.00 -26.88 -4.78
CA VAL A 3 24.68 -26.80 -6.21
C VAL A 3 25.79 -26.03 -6.91
N ASN A 4 26.23 -26.54 -8.06
CA ASN A 4 27.25 -25.87 -8.87
C ASN A 4 26.75 -24.48 -9.32
N LYS A 5 27.61 -23.45 -9.25
CA LYS A 5 27.32 -22.07 -9.67
C LYS A 5 26.75 -21.98 -11.09
N GLN A 6 27.27 -22.76 -12.04
CA GLN A 6 26.76 -22.77 -13.43
C GLN A 6 25.31 -23.27 -13.51
N THR A 7 24.93 -24.24 -12.66
CA THR A 7 23.55 -24.74 -12.59
C THR A 7 22.58 -23.70 -12.04
N LEU A 8 23.04 -22.82 -11.14
CA LEU A 8 22.22 -21.74 -10.59
C LEU A 8 22.07 -20.54 -11.55
N LEU A 9 22.89 -20.48 -12.61
CA LEU A 9 22.71 -19.52 -13.70
C LEU A 9 21.75 -20.04 -14.77
N ASP A 10 21.37 -21.32 -14.73
CA ASP A 10 20.40 -21.93 -15.62
C ASP A 10 18.96 -21.72 -15.11
N GLU A 11 18.09 -21.25 -16.00
CA GLU A 11 16.68 -21.04 -15.73
C GLU A 11 15.92 -22.36 -15.50
N SER A 12 16.31 -23.42 -16.22
CA SER A 12 15.66 -24.73 -16.14
C SER A 12 15.72 -25.32 -14.72
N TYR A 13 16.84 -25.09 -14.04
CA TYR A 13 17.01 -25.46 -12.63
C TYR A 13 15.96 -24.78 -11.76
N TRP A 14 15.81 -23.46 -11.87
CA TRP A 14 14.88 -22.69 -11.04
C TRP A 14 13.42 -22.98 -11.36
N GLN A 15 13.07 -23.33 -12.58
CA GLN A 15 11.70 -23.67 -12.97
C GLN A 15 11.35 -25.12 -12.58
N GLU A 16 12.17 -26.08 -12.97
CA GLU A 16 11.79 -27.50 -12.93
C GLU A 16 12.28 -28.18 -11.65
N ARG A 17 13.54 -27.97 -11.29
CA ARG A 17 14.24 -28.78 -10.27
C ARG A 17 14.22 -28.19 -8.88
N PHE A 18 14.33 -26.87 -8.76
CA PHE A 18 14.37 -26.19 -7.48
C PHE A 18 13.06 -26.40 -6.71
N ARG A 19 13.19 -26.87 -5.48
CA ARG A 19 12.12 -27.09 -4.48
C ARG A 19 12.69 -26.72 -3.13
N VAL A 20 11.91 -26.01 -2.32
CA VAL A 20 12.30 -25.65 -0.96
C VAL A 20 12.08 -26.86 -0.06
N GLY A 21 13.15 -27.40 0.50
CA GLY A 21 13.13 -28.55 1.40
C GLY A 21 13.01 -28.15 2.88
N ARG A 22 12.89 -29.16 3.77
CA ARG A 22 12.90 -28.93 5.22
C ARG A 22 14.22 -28.32 5.70
N ASP A 23 15.35 -28.81 5.19
CA ASP A 23 16.68 -28.29 5.53
C ASP A 23 16.85 -26.81 5.17
N ASP A 24 16.15 -26.33 4.14
CA ASP A 24 16.16 -24.91 3.76
C ASP A 24 15.35 -24.08 4.74
N LEU A 25 14.20 -24.59 5.18
CA LEU A 25 13.37 -23.94 6.20
C LEU A 25 14.08 -23.88 7.55
N ASP A 26 14.72 -24.96 7.98
CA ASP A 26 15.45 -24.99 9.26
C ASP A 26 16.60 -23.99 9.25
N PHE A 27 17.27 -23.83 8.12
CA PHE A 27 18.28 -22.79 7.95
C PHE A 27 17.72 -21.37 8.02
N LEU A 28 16.62 -21.09 7.31
CA LEU A 28 16.01 -19.76 7.34
C LEU A 28 15.46 -19.45 8.73
N HIS A 29 14.97 -20.45 9.44
CA HIS A 29 14.56 -20.34 10.84
C HIS A 29 15.75 -19.93 11.72
N ASP A 30 16.87 -20.65 11.64
CA ASP A 30 18.07 -20.32 12.43
C ASP A 30 18.65 -18.95 12.06
N LEU A 31 18.58 -18.55 10.79
CA LEU A 31 19.02 -17.24 10.32
C LEU A 31 18.20 -16.09 10.93
N ILE A 32 16.88 -16.23 11.03
CA ILE A 32 16.02 -15.25 11.69
C ILE A 32 16.29 -15.27 13.21
N LYS A 33 16.41 -16.46 13.80
CA LYS A 33 16.69 -16.65 15.24
C LYS A 33 17.99 -15.97 15.67
N GLN A 34 19.06 -16.10 14.90
CA GLN A 34 20.35 -15.46 15.19
C GLN A 34 20.31 -13.94 15.06
N GLY A 35 19.55 -13.42 14.08
CA GLY A 35 19.38 -11.98 13.90
C GLY A 35 18.48 -11.34 14.95
N ASN A 36 17.58 -12.12 15.56
CA ASN A 36 16.53 -11.68 16.48
C ASN A 36 15.73 -10.47 15.94
N SER A 37 15.52 -10.43 14.62
CA SER A 37 14.81 -9.36 13.93
C SER A 37 14.06 -9.92 12.72
N PRO A 38 12.93 -9.29 12.32
CA PRO A 38 12.27 -9.58 11.05
C PRO A 38 13.24 -9.42 9.87
N ARG A 39 13.06 -10.24 8.84
CA ARG A 39 13.86 -10.21 7.61
C ARG A 39 12.96 -10.09 6.39
N ASN A 40 13.35 -9.22 5.47
CA ASN A 40 12.68 -9.10 4.18
C ASN A 40 12.88 -10.37 3.34
N ILE A 41 11.88 -10.75 2.54
CA ILE A 41 11.94 -11.91 1.64
C ILE A 41 13.14 -11.87 0.69
N ASP A 42 13.56 -10.70 0.22
CA ASP A 42 14.78 -10.56 -0.59
C ASP A 42 16.03 -10.95 0.18
N ASN A 43 16.11 -10.62 1.48
CA ASN A 43 17.21 -11.04 2.34
C ASN A 43 17.18 -12.56 2.57
N LEU A 44 16.02 -13.16 2.76
CA LEU A 44 15.89 -14.61 2.89
C LEU A 44 16.31 -15.34 1.61
N VAL A 45 15.88 -14.85 0.44
CA VAL A 45 16.29 -15.39 -0.86
C VAL A 45 17.80 -15.26 -1.06
N TYR A 46 18.38 -14.11 -0.72
CA TYR A 46 19.83 -13.90 -0.77
C TYR A 46 20.57 -14.96 0.04
N HIS A 47 20.22 -15.16 1.32
CA HIS A 47 20.88 -16.15 2.17
C HIS A 47 20.60 -17.59 1.74
N LEU A 48 19.43 -17.86 1.16
CA LEU A 48 19.13 -19.18 0.60
C LEU A 48 20.03 -19.49 -0.61
N ILE A 49 20.23 -18.53 -1.52
CA ILE A 49 21.14 -18.70 -2.67
C ILE A 49 22.56 -18.98 -2.17
N LEU A 50 23.03 -18.24 -1.17
CA LEU A 50 24.35 -18.47 -0.55
C LEU A 50 24.49 -19.89 -0.02
N ARG A 51 23.51 -20.36 0.77
CA ARG A 51 23.48 -21.74 1.27
C ARG A 51 23.50 -22.76 0.14
N LEU A 52 22.71 -22.57 -0.91
CA LEU A 52 22.67 -23.49 -2.05
C LEU A 52 24.04 -23.58 -2.75
N CYS A 53 24.81 -22.50 -2.76
CA CYS A 53 26.17 -22.48 -3.29
C CYS A 53 27.22 -23.01 -2.31
N GLY A 54 26.87 -23.26 -1.05
CA GLY A 54 27.82 -23.56 0.01
C GLY A 54 28.72 -22.37 0.35
N LEU A 55 28.22 -21.14 0.13
CA LEU A 55 28.93 -19.90 0.37
C LEU A 55 28.40 -19.21 1.63
N SER A 56 29.28 -18.59 2.41
CA SER A 56 28.92 -17.62 3.44
C SER A 56 29.19 -16.20 2.94
N PRO A 57 28.46 -15.16 3.40
CA PRO A 57 28.86 -13.78 3.17
C PRO A 57 30.28 -13.48 3.67
N LYS A 58 30.74 -14.22 4.70
CA LYS A 58 32.09 -14.10 5.25
C LYS A 58 33.17 -14.70 4.34
N ASP A 59 32.77 -15.54 3.39
CA ASP A 59 33.68 -16.17 2.43
C ASP A 59 33.79 -15.34 1.14
N ASP A 60 33.26 -14.11 1.10
CA ASP A 60 33.33 -13.27 -0.09
C ASP A 60 34.79 -12.86 -0.33
N PRO A 61 35.41 -13.32 -1.44
CA PRO A 61 36.80 -13.00 -1.74
C PRO A 61 37.01 -11.49 -1.85
N LEU A 62 35.98 -10.71 -2.20
CA LEU A 62 36.09 -9.25 -2.21
C LEU A 62 36.06 -8.64 -0.80
N ILE A 63 35.37 -9.23 0.16
CA ILE A 63 35.40 -8.77 1.57
C ILE A 63 36.77 -9.08 2.20
N ASN A 64 37.31 -10.27 1.92
CA ASN A 64 38.66 -10.64 2.38
C ASN A 64 39.73 -9.76 1.72
N LEU A 65 39.65 -9.55 0.41
CA LEU A 65 40.56 -8.67 -0.32
C LEU A 65 40.44 -7.21 0.14
N MET A 66 39.23 -6.70 0.43
CA MET A 66 39.06 -5.37 1.02
C MET A 66 39.70 -5.24 2.40
N ALA A 67 39.70 -6.30 3.21
CA ALA A 67 40.37 -6.29 4.52
C ALA A 67 41.91 -6.26 4.40
N GLU A 68 42.46 -6.75 3.29
CA GLU A 68 43.90 -6.72 3.00
C GLU A 68 44.38 -5.41 2.36
N LEU A 69 43.46 -4.65 1.73
CA LEU A 69 43.80 -3.40 1.06
C LEU A 69 44.04 -2.24 2.04
N PRO A 70 44.93 -1.27 1.70
CA PRO A 70 45.12 -0.07 2.51
C PRO A 70 43.83 0.73 2.67
N ILE A 71 43.68 1.37 3.84
CA ILE A 71 42.55 2.25 4.13
C ILE A 71 42.43 3.33 3.04
N GLY A 72 41.25 3.44 2.44
CA GLY A 72 40.94 4.42 1.39
C GLY A 72 41.14 3.92 -0.05
N VAL A 73 41.51 2.64 -0.25
CA VAL A 73 41.55 2.00 -1.57
C VAL A 73 40.30 1.15 -1.77
N ASN A 74 39.51 1.46 -2.80
CA ASN A 74 38.29 0.72 -3.13
C ASN A 74 38.54 -0.28 -4.25
N ILE A 75 37.81 -1.39 -4.31
CA ILE A 75 37.95 -2.33 -5.43
C ILE A 75 37.14 -1.86 -6.63
N TYR A 76 37.70 -2.00 -7.82
CA TYR A 76 37.03 -1.66 -9.08
C TYR A 76 35.84 -2.60 -9.33
N GLN A 77 34.70 -2.01 -9.64
CA GLN A 77 33.43 -2.63 -9.98
C GLN A 77 32.75 -1.74 -11.04
N PRO A 78 32.43 -2.25 -12.24
CA PRO A 78 31.84 -1.45 -13.32
C PRO A 78 30.50 -0.79 -12.97
N LEU A 79 29.76 -1.35 -12.00
CA LEU A 79 28.48 -0.84 -11.50
C LEU A 79 28.63 0.36 -10.55
N ASN A 80 29.81 0.55 -9.98
CA ASN A 80 30.05 1.62 -9.02
C ASN A 80 30.48 2.90 -9.74
N ASP A 81 30.20 4.04 -9.10
CA ASP A 81 30.76 5.33 -9.50
C ASP A 81 32.00 5.69 -8.68
N TYR A 82 32.86 6.55 -9.24
CA TYR A 82 34.18 6.87 -8.67
C TYR A 82 34.52 8.36 -8.74
N ASN A 83 35.18 8.89 -7.71
CA ASN A 83 35.56 10.31 -7.68
C ASN A 83 36.96 10.55 -8.27
N LEU A 84 37.19 11.74 -8.82
CA LEU A 84 38.53 12.17 -9.23
C LEU A 84 39.49 12.13 -8.03
N GLY A 85 40.69 11.59 -8.24
CA GLY A 85 41.70 11.40 -7.20
C GLY A 85 41.51 10.15 -6.34
N GLN A 86 40.40 9.42 -6.47
CA GLN A 86 40.14 8.19 -5.72
C GLN A 86 41.15 7.09 -6.11
N LEU A 87 41.62 6.34 -5.10
CA LEU A 87 42.43 5.15 -5.30
C LEU A 87 41.54 3.93 -5.47
N ILE A 88 41.77 3.18 -6.54
CA ILE A 88 40.99 2.00 -6.91
C ILE A 88 41.94 0.83 -7.20
N PHE A 89 41.67 -0.32 -6.61
CA PHE A 89 42.37 -1.57 -6.87
C PHE A 89 41.66 -2.39 -7.94
N PHE A 90 42.39 -2.79 -8.98
CA PHE A 90 41.89 -3.67 -10.04
C PHE A 90 42.29 -5.11 -9.74
N ALA A 91 41.35 -5.87 -9.17
CA ALA A 91 41.61 -7.23 -8.74
C ALA A 91 41.83 -8.24 -9.88
N ASN A 92 41.59 -7.88 -11.15
CA ASN A 92 41.76 -8.76 -12.31
C ASN A 92 43.18 -9.38 -12.34
N PRO A 93 43.35 -10.71 -12.52
CA PRO A 93 44.68 -11.34 -12.46
C PRO A 93 45.68 -10.75 -13.46
N ASP A 94 45.20 -10.25 -14.60
CA ASP A 94 46.04 -9.64 -15.64
C ASP A 94 46.50 -8.22 -15.29
N ILE A 95 45.83 -7.56 -14.34
CA ILE A 95 46.11 -6.17 -13.95
C ILE A 95 46.72 -6.11 -12.56
N ASN A 96 46.02 -6.65 -11.56
CA ASN A 96 46.38 -6.78 -10.15
C ASN A 96 47.13 -5.56 -9.56
N GLN A 97 46.64 -4.36 -9.82
CA GLN A 97 47.33 -3.10 -9.50
C GLN A 97 46.37 -2.04 -8.96
N THR A 98 46.93 -1.12 -8.17
CA THR A 98 46.22 0.08 -7.71
C THR A 98 46.39 1.20 -8.73
N ALA A 99 45.31 1.92 -9.02
CA ALA A 99 45.30 3.08 -9.88
C ALA A 99 44.60 4.27 -9.22
N ARG A 100 44.92 5.48 -9.67
CA ARG A 100 44.23 6.71 -9.29
C ARG A 100 43.32 7.18 -10.42
N VAL A 101 42.09 7.55 -10.10
CA VAL A 101 41.17 8.17 -11.07
C VAL A 101 41.69 9.57 -11.43
N ILE A 102 41.98 9.78 -12.72
CA ILE A 102 42.50 11.05 -13.26
C ILE A 102 41.50 11.76 -14.17
N GLY A 103 40.43 11.09 -14.61
CA GLY A 103 39.42 11.67 -15.49
C GLY A 103 38.10 10.92 -15.46
N LYS A 104 37.03 11.60 -15.90
CA LYS A 104 35.70 11.02 -16.14
C LYS A 104 35.16 11.50 -17.48
N LYS A 105 34.56 10.60 -18.26
CA LYS A 105 33.93 10.89 -19.54
C LYS A 105 32.59 10.17 -19.63
N SER A 106 31.57 10.84 -20.15
CA SER A 106 30.27 10.23 -20.41
C SER A 106 30.04 10.16 -21.92
N LYS A 107 29.74 8.96 -22.42
CA LYS A 107 29.41 8.75 -23.84
C LYS A 107 28.09 7.98 -23.94
N ARG A 108 27.21 8.33 -24.88
CA ARG A 108 26.05 7.48 -25.17
C ARG A 108 26.49 6.29 -26.02
N ASN A 109 26.04 5.09 -25.66
CA ASN A 109 26.20 3.92 -26.50
C ASN A 109 25.21 3.96 -27.69
N MET A 110 25.37 3.03 -28.62
CA MET A 110 24.54 2.87 -29.83
C MET A 110 23.05 2.60 -29.53
N TYR A 111 22.70 2.27 -28.28
CA TYR A 111 21.34 2.02 -27.81
C TYR A 111 20.77 3.20 -26.99
N GLY A 112 21.50 4.32 -26.89
CA GLY A 112 21.05 5.53 -26.20
C GLY A 112 21.31 5.57 -24.69
N PHE A 113 21.86 4.51 -24.09
CA PHE A 113 22.25 4.50 -22.67
C PHE A 113 23.55 5.27 -22.44
N LEU A 114 23.64 5.97 -21.32
CA LEU A 114 24.88 6.63 -20.89
C LEU A 114 25.87 5.56 -20.43
N MET A 115 27.03 5.52 -21.07
CA MET A 115 28.20 4.79 -20.60
C MET A 115 29.19 5.79 -20.02
N ASN A 116 29.27 5.78 -18.70
CA ASN A 116 30.28 6.55 -17.98
C ASN A 116 31.58 5.76 -17.97
N GLN A 117 32.69 6.47 -18.16
CA GLN A 117 34.03 5.91 -18.16
C GLN A 117 34.92 6.75 -17.24
N ILE A 118 35.78 6.06 -16.50
CA ILE A 118 36.87 6.65 -15.74
C ILE A 118 38.17 6.45 -16.51
N GLU A 119 39.01 7.48 -16.51
CA GLU A 119 40.40 7.37 -16.93
C GLU A 119 41.23 7.23 -15.65
N VAL A 120 42.02 6.16 -15.55
CA VAL A 120 42.84 5.86 -14.37
C VAL A 120 44.31 5.84 -14.75
N GLN A 121 45.16 6.19 -13.80
CA GLN A 121 46.60 6.06 -13.89
C GLN A 121 47.10 5.02 -12.87
N PHE A 122 47.69 3.93 -13.33
CA PHE A 122 48.27 2.91 -12.45
C PHE A 122 49.46 3.48 -11.67
N LEU A 123 49.53 3.19 -10.37
CA LEU A 123 50.58 3.75 -9.50
C LEU A 123 51.96 3.16 -9.80
N ASP A 124 52.00 1.87 -10.16
CA ASP A 124 53.28 1.15 -10.36
C ASP A 124 53.87 1.41 -11.74
N SER A 125 53.04 1.33 -12.80
CA SER A 125 53.49 1.50 -14.18
C SER A 125 53.39 2.95 -14.70
N GLY A 126 52.55 3.79 -14.08
CA GLY A 126 52.21 5.11 -14.60
C GLY A 126 51.33 5.11 -15.86
N GLU A 127 50.94 3.93 -16.36
CA GLU A 127 50.11 3.76 -17.56
C GLU A 127 48.71 4.32 -17.34
N LYS A 128 48.12 4.89 -18.41
CA LYS A 128 46.78 5.46 -18.39
C LYS A 128 45.83 4.62 -19.22
N THR A 129 44.74 4.18 -18.61
CA THR A 129 43.74 3.31 -19.25
C THR A 129 42.33 3.75 -18.88
N GLN A 130 41.35 3.45 -19.73
CA GLN A 130 39.95 3.79 -19.52
C GLN A 130 39.14 2.55 -19.13
N PHE A 131 38.27 2.72 -18.14
CA PHE A 131 37.39 1.69 -17.61
C PHE A 131 35.96 2.20 -17.49
N ILE A 132 34.98 1.30 -17.51
CA ILE A 132 33.55 1.64 -17.41
C ILE A 132 33.20 1.88 -15.93
N CYS A 133 32.37 2.87 -15.64
CA CYS A 133 31.81 3.10 -14.31
C CYS A 133 30.33 3.42 -14.41
N ASP A 134 29.63 3.40 -13.26
CA ASP A 134 28.22 3.78 -13.15
C ASP A 134 27.35 3.12 -14.26
N LEU A 135 27.63 1.85 -14.54
CA LEU A 135 26.95 1.13 -15.60
C LEU A 135 25.51 0.86 -15.18
N ASP A 136 24.55 1.26 -16.03
CA ASP A 136 23.13 1.01 -15.76
C ASP A 136 22.91 -0.50 -15.53
N PRO A 137 22.36 -0.90 -14.37
CA PRO A 137 22.14 -2.30 -14.08
C PRO A 137 21.16 -3.00 -15.05
N ARG A 138 20.44 -2.24 -15.88
CA ARG A 138 19.55 -2.71 -16.95
C ARG A 138 20.25 -2.86 -18.31
N ASP A 139 21.47 -2.35 -18.46
CA ASP A 139 22.24 -2.45 -19.71
C ASP A 139 22.48 -3.94 -20.07
N PRO A 140 22.24 -4.37 -21.32
CA PRO A 140 22.56 -5.72 -21.79
C PRO A 140 23.99 -6.18 -21.50
N TYR A 141 24.98 -5.26 -21.52
CA TYR A 141 26.38 -5.57 -21.19
C TYR A 141 26.56 -6.04 -19.75
N THR A 142 25.72 -5.58 -18.82
CA THR A 142 25.73 -6.03 -17.42
C THR A 142 25.50 -7.55 -17.34
N LYS A 143 24.68 -8.13 -18.25
CA LYS A 143 24.45 -9.58 -18.31
C LYS A 143 25.71 -10.36 -18.72
N THR A 144 26.62 -9.73 -19.47
CA THR A 144 27.86 -10.35 -19.96
C THR A 144 28.99 -10.20 -18.95
N ILE A 145 29.07 -9.06 -18.26
CA ILE A 145 30.09 -8.76 -17.22
C ILE A 145 29.96 -9.71 -16.01
N ILE A 146 28.72 -10.05 -15.66
CA ILE A 146 28.39 -10.95 -14.54
C ILE A 146 28.88 -12.40 -14.75
N VAL A 147 29.23 -12.79 -15.98
CA VAL A 147 29.57 -14.18 -16.35
C VAL A 147 31.10 -14.42 -16.38
N ALA A 148 31.93 -13.40 -16.15
CA ALA A 148 33.40 -13.58 -16.11
C ALA A 148 33.83 -14.25 -14.78
N GLU A 149 34.30 -15.48 -14.88
CA GLU A 149 34.31 -16.50 -13.82
C GLU A 149 35.23 -16.26 -12.61
N ASP A 150 36.20 -15.32 -12.66
CA ASP A 150 37.30 -15.38 -11.70
C ASP A 150 37.27 -14.35 -10.55
N LEU A 151 36.49 -13.26 -10.62
CA LEU A 151 36.46 -12.21 -9.58
C LEU A 151 35.10 -11.54 -9.34
N THR A 152 34.00 -12.17 -9.70
CA THR A 152 32.69 -11.67 -9.28
C THR A 152 32.53 -11.90 -7.77
N SER A 153 32.29 -10.84 -7.00
CA SER A 153 31.93 -10.96 -5.57
C SER A 153 30.80 -11.96 -5.44
N ILE A 154 30.77 -12.63 -4.29
CA ILE A 154 29.57 -13.36 -3.89
C ILE A 154 28.35 -12.42 -4.01
N GLY A 155 28.52 -11.14 -3.65
CA GLY A 155 27.56 -10.07 -3.92
C GLY A 155 27.12 -9.90 -5.39
N ALA A 156 28.04 -9.83 -6.34
CA ALA A 156 27.72 -9.68 -7.77
C ALA A 156 26.98 -10.92 -8.32
N PHE A 157 27.46 -12.12 -7.98
CA PHE A 157 26.86 -13.39 -8.38
C PHE A 157 25.43 -13.55 -7.83
N THR A 158 25.24 -13.33 -6.52
CA THR A 158 23.91 -13.40 -5.90
C THR A 158 22.97 -12.33 -6.45
N SER A 159 23.45 -11.11 -6.67
CA SER A 159 22.67 -10.03 -7.30
C SER A 159 22.20 -10.39 -8.70
N ALA A 160 23.02 -11.12 -9.48
CA ALA A 160 22.64 -11.60 -10.79
C ALA A 160 21.49 -12.60 -10.74
N ILE A 161 21.60 -13.59 -9.84
CA ILE A 161 20.55 -14.59 -9.62
C ILE A 161 19.28 -13.92 -9.11
N MET A 162 19.37 -13.02 -8.13
CA MET A 162 18.20 -12.30 -7.60
C MET A 162 17.50 -11.47 -8.68
N ARG A 163 18.26 -10.79 -9.55
CA ARG A 163 17.69 -9.99 -10.64
C ARG A 163 16.97 -10.84 -11.69
N ARG A 164 17.54 -11.99 -12.04
CA ARG A 164 17.03 -12.84 -13.14
C ARG A 164 15.97 -13.84 -12.68
N TYR A 165 16.18 -14.44 -11.51
CA TYR A 165 15.40 -15.57 -10.99
C TYR A 165 14.75 -15.29 -9.64
N GLY A 166 15.02 -14.13 -9.01
CA GLY A 166 14.50 -13.81 -7.68
C GLY A 166 12.97 -13.91 -7.58
N ARG A 167 12.24 -13.52 -8.63
CA ARG A 167 10.77 -13.70 -8.68
C ARG A 167 10.38 -15.19 -8.62
N LEU A 168 10.98 -16.03 -9.46
CA LEU A 168 10.72 -17.47 -9.49
C LEU A 168 11.04 -18.15 -8.15
N ILE A 169 12.13 -17.74 -7.51
CA ILE A 169 12.54 -18.25 -6.21
C ILE A 169 11.51 -17.83 -5.14
N LYS A 170 11.09 -16.57 -5.12
CA LYS A 170 10.04 -16.07 -4.21
C LYS A 170 8.72 -16.80 -4.39
N ASP A 171 8.29 -17.00 -5.63
CA ASP A 171 7.03 -17.70 -5.96
C ASP A 171 7.01 -19.15 -5.44
N LYS A 172 8.19 -19.75 -5.24
CA LYS A 172 8.34 -21.08 -4.62
C LYS A 172 8.57 -21.04 -3.11
N LEU A 173 9.27 -20.02 -2.61
CA LEU A 173 9.64 -19.91 -1.20
C LEU A 173 8.50 -19.40 -0.32
N VAL A 174 7.80 -18.34 -0.75
CA VAL A 174 6.72 -17.72 0.03
C VAL A 174 5.64 -18.72 0.42
N PRO A 175 5.06 -19.54 -0.50
CA PRO A 175 4.00 -20.48 -0.13
C PRO A 175 4.45 -21.56 0.84
N VAL A 176 5.74 -21.91 0.86
CA VAL A 176 6.28 -22.92 1.78
C VAL A 176 6.48 -22.32 3.17
N LEU A 177 7.00 -21.09 3.24
CA LEU A 177 7.09 -20.34 4.50
C LEU A 177 5.70 -20.06 5.11
N GLU A 178 4.69 -19.72 4.29
CA GLU A 178 3.32 -19.45 4.76
C GLU A 178 2.64 -20.70 5.35
N ARG A 179 3.05 -21.90 4.93
CA ARG A 179 2.50 -23.18 5.42
C ARG A 179 3.19 -23.68 6.69
N ASP A 180 4.37 -23.17 7.02
CA ASP A 180 5.12 -23.60 8.20
C ASP A 180 4.78 -22.68 9.39
N PRO A 181 4.13 -23.20 10.45
CA PRO A 181 3.62 -22.38 11.56
C PRO A 181 4.73 -21.73 12.39
N ARG A 182 6.00 -22.09 12.20
CA ARG A 182 7.13 -21.44 12.87
C ARG A 182 7.35 -20.02 12.36
N PHE A 183 6.89 -19.71 11.15
CA PHE A 183 7.08 -18.43 10.51
C PHE A 183 5.81 -17.59 10.55
N THR A 184 6.00 -16.28 10.70
CA THR A 184 4.96 -15.26 10.66
C THR A 184 5.35 -14.20 9.65
N ARG A 185 4.37 -13.53 9.03
CA ARG A 185 4.59 -12.61 7.92
C ARG A 185 3.79 -11.32 8.06
N PHE A 186 4.43 -10.20 7.76
CA PHE A 186 3.77 -8.92 7.51
C PHE A 186 4.32 -8.30 6.22
N GLY A 187 3.48 -8.19 5.18
CA GLY A 187 3.97 -7.76 3.87
C GLY A 187 5.10 -8.66 3.36
N ASP A 188 6.24 -8.07 3.00
CA ASP A 188 7.42 -8.81 2.54
C ASP A 188 8.37 -9.21 3.69
N GLU A 189 8.04 -8.91 4.94
CA GLU A 189 8.84 -9.24 6.11
C GLU A 189 8.39 -10.52 6.79
N TRP A 190 9.37 -11.29 7.27
CA TRP A 190 9.21 -12.59 7.88
C TRP A 190 9.89 -12.64 9.25
N PHE A 191 9.23 -13.24 10.22
CA PHE A 191 9.76 -13.43 11.57
C PHE A 191 9.38 -14.81 12.12
N LEU A 192 9.76 -15.09 13.38
CA LEU A 192 9.44 -16.36 14.04
C LEU A 192 8.28 -16.19 15.01
N ALA A 193 7.27 -17.05 14.89
CA ALA A 193 6.05 -17.00 15.70
C ALA A 193 6.34 -17.12 17.21
N GLN A 194 7.35 -17.93 17.60
CA GLN A 194 7.76 -18.11 18.99
C GLN A 194 8.37 -16.87 19.65
N PHE A 195 8.72 -15.85 18.88
CA PHE A 195 9.31 -14.60 19.38
C PHE A 195 8.35 -13.42 19.31
N GLU A 196 7.11 -13.61 18.84
CA GLU A 196 6.09 -12.57 18.94
C GLU A 196 5.68 -12.38 20.41
N SER A 197 5.73 -11.15 20.91
CA SER A 197 5.29 -10.78 22.26
C SER A 197 3.75 -10.77 22.39
N PRO A 198 3.15 -11.61 23.26
CA PRO A 198 1.72 -11.54 23.57
C PRO A 198 1.31 -10.20 24.20
N GLU A 199 2.24 -9.56 24.93
CA GLU A 199 1.99 -8.26 25.55
C GLU A 199 1.76 -7.17 24.48
N VAL A 200 2.55 -7.14 23.40
CA VAL A 200 2.35 -6.20 22.30
C VAL A 200 0.98 -6.40 21.65
N GLU A 201 0.56 -7.65 21.43
CA GLU A 201 -0.76 -7.96 20.88
C GLU A 201 -1.90 -7.46 21.78
N GLN A 202 -1.81 -7.74 23.09
CA GLN A 202 -2.82 -7.28 24.05
C GLN A 202 -2.88 -5.75 24.15
N LEU A 203 -1.73 -5.08 24.14
CA LEU A 203 -1.65 -3.62 24.19
C LEU A 203 -2.25 -2.98 22.93
N VAL A 204 -1.95 -3.49 21.74
CA VAL A 204 -2.57 -3.03 20.49
C VAL A 204 -4.08 -3.26 20.50
N GLN A 205 -4.55 -4.38 21.07
CA GLN A 205 -5.97 -4.64 21.21
C GLN A 205 -6.65 -3.60 22.11
N GLN A 206 -6.07 -3.25 23.27
CA GLN A 206 -6.58 -2.22 24.17
C GLN A 206 -6.55 -0.83 23.52
N ALA A 207 -5.44 -0.53 22.84
CA ALA A 207 -5.24 0.69 22.09
C ALA A 207 -6.22 0.90 20.94
N SER A 208 -6.66 -0.20 20.31
CA SER A 208 -7.44 -0.16 19.09
C SER A 208 -8.72 0.68 19.23
N GLU A 209 -9.29 0.78 20.43
CA GLU A 209 -10.45 1.63 20.72
C GLU A 209 -10.12 3.13 20.66
N GLN A 210 -8.95 3.53 21.16
CA GLN A 210 -8.47 4.91 21.11
C GLN A 210 -8.00 5.26 19.70
N LEU A 211 -7.27 4.36 19.04
CA LEU A 211 -6.78 4.51 17.67
C LEU A 211 -7.92 4.58 16.65
N ALA A 212 -9.06 3.93 16.91
CA ALA A 212 -10.24 4.02 16.05
C ALA A 212 -10.81 5.45 15.91
N ARG A 213 -10.49 6.34 16.86
CA ARG A 213 -10.91 7.76 16.83
C ARG A 213 -9.96 8.65 16.04
N VAL A 214 -8.80 8.13 15.63
CA VAL A 214 -7.79 8.87 14.87
C VAL A 214 -7.98 8.59 13.38
N HIS A 215 -8.52 9.56 12.65
CA HIS A 215 -8.84 9.43 11.23
C HIS A 215 -7.65 9.65 10.27
N THR A 216 -6.49 10.03 10.81
CA THR A 216 -5.26 10.23 10.02
C THR A 216 -4.51 8.90 9.84
N PRO A 217 -3.94 8.62 8.65
CA PRO A 217 -3.07 7.46 8.48
C PRO A 217 -1.86 7.50 9.42
N MET A 218 -1.70 6.47 10.25
CA MET A 218 -0.61 6.37 11.23
C MET A 218 0.37 5.25 10.88
N GLU A 219 1.67 5.49 11.08
CA GLU A 219 2.66 4.41 11.00
C GLU A 219 2.67 3.62 12.32
N ALA A 220 3.08 2.35 12.30
CA ALA A 220 3.15 1.53 13.51
C ALA A 220 4.06 2.14 14.60
N ALA A 221 5.09 2.89 14.20
CA ALA A 221 5.95 3.63 15.12
C ALA A 221 5.24 4.80 15.82
N ASP A 222 4.28 5.45 15.15
CA ASP A 222 3.49 6.55 15.72
C ASP A 222 2.38 6.02 16.65
N ILE A 223 1.86 4.82 16.33
CA ILE A 223 0.91 4.11 17.19
C ILE A 223 1.56 3.78 18.54
N LEU A 224 2.84 3.38 18.54
CA LEU A 224 3.61 3.16 19.77
C LEU A 224 3.76 4.42 20.64
N ASP A 225 3.72 5.62 20.05
CA ASP A 225 3.78 6.88 20.80
C ASP A 225 2.42 7.31 21.36
N THR A 226 1.33 6.91 20.69
CA THR A 226 -0.04 7.31 21.01
C THR A 226 -0.62 6.45 22.14
N VAL A 227 -0.30 5.17 22.11
CA VAL A 227 -0.62 4.23 23.18
C VAL A 227 0.50 4.34 24.21
N LEU A 228 0.18 4.32 25.50
CA LEU A 228 1.14 4.38 26.61
C LEU A 228 2.08 3.16 26.70
N ILE A 229 2.69 2.75 25.59
CA ILE A 229 3.57 1.60 25.43
C ILE A 229 5.01 2.12 25.49
N GLN A 230 5.66 2.00 26.66
CA GLN A 230 7.11 2.22 26.76
C GLN A 230 7.87 0.98 26.28
N VAL A 231 7.68 0.59 25.01
CA VAL A 231 8.46 -0.48 24.36
C VAL A 231 9.49 0.16 23.43
N PRO A 232 10.73 -0.36 23.38
CA PRO A 232 11.75 0.16 22.46
C PRO A 232 11.28 0.12 21.00
N LYS A 233 11.48 1.21 20.26
CA LYS A 233 11.18 1.30 18.81
C LYS A 233 12.20 0.53 17.97
N THR A 234 12.18 -0.80 18.09
CA THR A 234 13.01 -1.70 17.26
C THR A 234 12.23 -2.16 16.03
N SER A 235 12.92 -2.68 15.02
CA SER A 235 12.27 -3.29 13.84
C SER A 235 11.35 -4.45 14.23
N THR A 236 11.71 -5.23 15.24
CA THR A 236 10.89 -6.31 15.80
C THR A 236 9.58 -5.78 16.37
N THR A 237 9.64 -4.77 17.23
CA THR A 237 8.43 -4.17 17.82
C THR A 237 7.52 -3.54 16.75
N VAL A 238 8.10 -2.85 15.75
CA VAL A 238 7.33 -2.30 14.64
C VAL A 238 6.63 -3.40 13.83
N PHE A 239 7.30 -4.52 13.57
CA PHE A 239 6.70 -5.68 12.91
C PHE A 239 5.55 -6.28 13.73
N GLU A 240 5.75 -6.50 15.03
CA GLU A 240 4.74 -7.06 15.94
C GLU A 240 3.51 -6.16 16.03
N VAL A 241 3.68 -4.83 16.12
CA VAL A 241 2.58 -3.88 16.13
C VAL A 241 1.79 -3.94 14.83
N ASN A 242 2.47 -3.95 13.68
CA ASN A 242 1.82 -4.10 12.38
C ASN A 242 0.99 -5.39 12.28
N ARG A 243 1.54 -6.51 12.78
CA ARG A 243 0.84 -7.81 12.83
C ARG A 243 -0.38 -7.76 13.75
N ALA A 244 -0.21 -7.21 14.95
CA ALA A 244 -1.30 -7.10 15.91
C ALA A 244 -2.44 -6.25 15.35
N ILE A 245 -2.14 -5.11 14.71
CA ILE A 245 -3.14 -4.26 14.04
C ILE A 245 -3.86 -5.03 12.92
N GLU A 246 -3.13 -5.73 12.06
CA GLU A 246 -3.69 -6.55 10.98
C GLU A 246 -4.68 -7.60 11.52
N ARG A 247 -4.34 -8.26 12.62
CA ARG A 247 -5.19 -9.27 13.29
C ARG A 247 -6.47 -8.69 13.85
N THR A 248 -6.47 -7.44 14.30
CA THR A 248 -7.69 -6.80 14.81
C THR A 248 -8.77 -6.68 13.74
N ARG A 249 -8.40 -6.61 12.44
CA ARG A 249 -9.29 -6.33 11.30
C ARG A 249 -10.11 -5.03 11.43
N ARG A 250 -9.74 -4.14 12.38
CA ARG A 250 -10.38 -2.84 12.60
C ARG A 250 -9.71 -1.71 11.83
N PHE A 251 -8.61 -2.00 11.14
CA PHE A 251 -7.79 -1.02 10.44
C PHE A 251 -7.50 -1.49 9.02
N ARG A 252 -7.54 -0.55 8.08
CA ARG A 252 -7.15 -0.75 6.70
C ARG A 252 -5.71 -0.31 6.52
N LYS A 253 -4.91 -1.18 5.89
CA LYS A 253 -3.57 -0.84 5.45
C LYS A 253 -3.65 0.08 4.23
N VAL A 254 -3.06 1.27 4.35
CA VAL A 254 -2.85 2.24 3.26
C VAL A 254 -1.35 2.49 3.08
N GLY A 255 -0.94 2.89 1.88
CA GLY A 255 0.49 3.07 1.54
C GLY A 255 1.12 1.89 0.79
N LYS A 256 2.34 2.09 0.29
CA LYS A 256 3.09 1.09 -0.50
C LYS A 256 3.92 0.18 0.41
N ARG A 257 4.17 -1.05 -0.09
CA ARG A 257 4.95 -2.19 0.44
C ARG A 257 5.71 -1.98 1.77
N ASP A 258 6.59 -0.99 1.83
CA ASP A 258 7.58 -0.72 2.89
C ASP A 258 7.17 0.33 3.94
N LYS A 259 6.09 1.08 3.71
CA LYS A 259 5.55 2.08 4.65
C LYS A 259 4.07 1.83 4.87
N ALA A 260 3.79 0.77 5.64
CA ALA A 260 2.43 0.48 6.07
C ALA A 260 1.91 1.60 6.97
N ARG A 261 0.84 2.24 6.53
CA ARG A 261 0.06 3.15 7.34
C ARG A 261 -1.28 2.52 7.63
N TRP A 262 -1.78 2.74 8.83
CA TRP A 262 -3.05 2.23 9.29
C TRP A 262 -4.02 3.37 9.43
N VAL A 263 -5.15 3.24 8.75
CA VAL A 263 -6.33 4.08 8.99
C VAL A 263 -7.34 3.15 9.61
N PRO A 264 -8.11 3.59 10.63
CA PRO A 264 -9.28 2.84 11.06
C PRO A 264 -10.08 2.41 9.85
N ASP A 265 -10.34 1.13 9.74
CA ASP A 265 -11.27 0.65 8.76
C ASP A 265 -12.62 1.14 9.26
N ILE A 266 -13.04 2.29 8.73
CA ILE A 266 -14.37 2.89 8.91
C ILE A 266 -15.51 1.91 8.59
N THR A 267 -15.15 0.73 8.10
CA THR A 267 -15.91 -0.52 8.07
C THR A 267 -16.07 -1.23 9.43
N ILE A 268 -16.11 -0.52 10.58
CA ILE A 268 -17.26 -0.74 11.48
C ILE A 268 -18.45 -0.04 10.83
N TRP A 269 -18.80 -0.61 9.68
CA TRP A 269 -19.94 -0.32 8.86
C TRP A 269 -21.14 -0.83 9.64
N PRO A 270 -22.13 0.00 9.99
CA PRO A 270 -23.44 -0.55 10.21
C PRO A 270 -23.81 -1.26 8.89
N PRO A 271 -24.00 -2.60 8.87
CA PRO A 271 -24.49 -3.28 7.67
C PRO A 271 -25.68 -2.51 7.13
N PRO A 272 -25.89 -2.47 5.80
CA PRO A 272 -27.05 -1.78 5.26
C PRO A 272 -28.25 -2.37 6.01
N PRO A 273 -29.08 -1.58 6.70
CA PRO A 273 -30.17 -2.12 7.52
C PRO A 273 -31.25 -2.85 6.68
N GLY A 274 -30.96 -3.12 5.40
CA GLY A 274 -31.90 -3.28 4.29
C GLY A 274 -32.68 -1.99 4.09
N LYS A 275 -33.19 -1.74 2.87
CA LYS A 275 -34.12 -0.63 2.68
C LYS A 275 -35.26 -0.72 3.72
N PRO A 276 -35.40 0.25 4.64
CA PRO A 276 -36.42 0.20 5.68
C PRO A 276 -37.81 -0.03 5.09
N LYS A 277 -38.69 -0.79 5.77
CA LYS A 277 -40.04 -1.09 5.26
C LYS A 277 -40.82 0.16 4.84
N ARG A 278 -40.60 1.29 5.52
CA ARG A 278 -41.23 2.59 5.21
C ARG A 278 -40.66 3.29 3.98
N LEU A 279 -39.49 2.87 3.49
CA LEU A 279 -38.86 3.35 2.25
C LEU A 279 -39.07 2.36 1.08
N ARG A 280 -39.59 1.15 1.35
CA ARG A 280 -39.95 0.19 0.30
C ARG A 280 -41.24 0.63 -0.38
N ILE A 281 -41.09 1.38 -1.46
CA ILE A 281 -42.19 1.73 -2.34
C ILE A 281 -42.34 0.58 -3.34
N PRO A 282 -43.52 -0.06 -3.45
CA PRO A 282 -43.75 -1.10 -4.46
C PRO A 282 -43.50 -0.50 -5.84
N PRO A 283 -42.98 -1.29 -6.82
CA PRO A 283 -42.68 -0.78 -8.15
C PRO A 283 -43.91 -0.10 -8.73
N VAL A 284 -43.85 1.22 -8.85
CA VAL A 284 -44.89 2.00 -9.49
C VAL A 284 -44.83 1.62 -10.96
N ARG A 285 -45.89 0.96 -11.45
CA ARG A 285 -46.04 0.70 -12.89
C ARG A 285 -45.89 2.05 -13.61
N SER A 286 -45.19 2.07 -14.72
CA SER A 286 -44.91 3.24 -15.57
C SER A 286 -46.15 4.05 -16.01
N GLU A 287 -47.35 3.58 -15.68
CA GLU A 287 -48.60 4.31 -15.82
C GLU A 287 -49.29 4.44 -14.45
N ILE A 288 -49.20 5.63 -13.84
CA ILE A 288 -50.04 5.95 -12.68
C ILE A 288 -51.48 6.03 -13.18
N ARG A 289 -52.29 5.04 -12.82
CA ARG A 289 -53.71 4.94 -13.18
C ARG A 289 -54.55 5.31 -11.97
N ILE A 290 -55.47 6.24 -12.15
CA ILE A 290 -56.54 6.50 -11.17
C ILE A 290 -57.76 5.70 -11.66
N GLY A 291 -57.96 4.52 -11.08
CA GLY A 291 -58.94 3.54 -11.57
C GLY A 291 -58.55 2.98 -12.95
N THR A 292 -59.43 3.11 -13.96
CA THR A 292 -59.19 2.63 -15.33
C THR A 292 -58.62 3.70 -16.26
N ARG A 293 -58.42 4.94 -15.81
CA ARG A 293 -57.96 6.06 -16.65
C ARG A 293 -56.50 6.38 -16.41
N LYS A 294 -55.76 6.66 -17.50
CA LYS A 294 -54.41 7.23 -17.44
C LYS A 294 -54.50 8.68 -16.96
N LEU A 295 -53.50 9.16 -16.20
CA LEU A 295 -53.40 10.57 -15.84
C LEU A 295 -53.40 11.46 -17.09
N PRO A 296 -54.05 12.64 -17.08
CA PRO A 296 -53.87 13.67 -18.11
C PRO A 296 -52.39 14.04 -18.32
N ARG A 297 -52.00 14.39 -19.55
CA ARG A 297 -50.60 14.71 -19.91
C ARG A 297 -49.98 15.80 -19.03
N ASP A 298 -50.74 16.85 -18.72
CA ASP A 298 -50.24 17.98 -17.93
C ASP A 298 -49.87 17.56 -16.49
N LEU A 299 -50.63 16.63 -15.91
CA LEU A 299 -50.31 16.06 -14.60
C LEU A 299 -49.16 15.05 -14.66
N GLN A 300 -48.99 14.34 -15.78
CA GLN A 300 -47.80 13.50 -15.99
C GLN A 300 -46.53 14.37 -16.06
N GLN A 301 -46.59 15.49 -16.80
CA GLN A 301 -45.48 16.45 -16.86
C GLN A 301 -45.17 17.06 -15.49
N MET A 302 -46.19 17.40 -14.68
CA MET A 302 -45.96 17.84 -13.30
C MET A 302 -45.30 16.76 -12.44
N LEU A 303 -45.67 15.48 -12.58
CA LEU A 303 -45.02 14.40 -11.85
C LEU A 303 -43.55 14.24 -12.23
N ASP A 304 -43.19 14.46 -13.49
CA ASP A 304 -41.80 14.45 -13.94
C ASP A 304 -40.97 15.57 -13.30
N THR A 305 -41.60 16.69 -12.89
CA THR A 305 -40.93 17.76 -12.14
C THR A 305 -40.69 17.44 -10.66
N ILE A 306 -41.37 16.44 -10.10
CA ILE A 306 -41.21 16.04 -8.70
C ILE A 306 -39.99 15.11 -8.60
N GLU A 307 -38.86 15.70 -8.23
CA GLU A 307 -37.62 14.96 -8.01
C GLU A 307 -37.78 14.00 -6.80
N ASN A 308 -37.71 12.70 -7.08
CA ASN A 308 -37.84 11.66 -6.05
C ASN A 308 -37.01 10.43 -6.41
N GLU A 309 -36.82 9.54 -5.43
CA GLU A 309 -36.01 8.34 -5.59
C GLU A 309 -36.57 7.34 -6.61
N LEU A 310 -37.83 7.44 -7.06
CA LEU A 310 -38.45 6.45 -7.94
C LEU A 310 -38.16 6.70 -9.41
N GLN A 311 -37.71 7.90 -9.78
CA GLN A 311 -37.39 8.24 -11.16
C GLN A 311 -36.32 7.28 -11.71
N GLU A 312 -36.43 6.95 -12.99
CA GLU A 312 -35.44 6.10 -13.66
C GLU A 312 -34.06 6.76 -13.59
N PRO A 313 -33.00 5.97 -13.32
CA PRO A 313 -31.65 6.51 -13.30
C PRO A 313 -31.29 7.02 -14.71
N VAL A 314 -30.82 8.26 -14.80
CA VAL A 314 -30.13 8.73 -16.00
C VAL A 314 -28.81 7.96 -16.07
N GLU A 315 -28.51 7.34 -17.23
CA GLU A 315 -27.30 6.51 -17.44
C GLU A 315 -25.98 7.21 -17.06
N ALA A 316 -25.98 8.55 -16.94
CA ALA A 316 -24.90 9.35 -16.41
C ALA A 316 -25.38 10.30 -15.30
N TYR A 317 -24.93 10.08 -14.07
CA TYR A 317 -25.07 11.07 -12.99
C TYR A 317 -24.07 12.22 -13.19
N ARG A 318 -24.55 13.46 -13.14
CA ARG A 318 -23.67 14.63 -13.19
C ARG A 318 -23.04 14.84 -11.81
N ARG A 319 -21.71 14.81 -11.74
CA ARG A 319 -20.98 15.21 -10.53
C ARG A 319 -21.34 16.64 -10.18
N VAL A 320 -21.80 16.86 -8.95
CA VAL A 320 -22.09 18.18 -8.40
C VAL A 320 -21.17 18.45 -7.21
N SER A 321 -20.84 19.72 -6.97
CA SER A 321 -20.05 20.14 -5.80
C SER A 321 -20.91 20.28 -4.55
N GLN A 322 -22.17 20.68 -4.72
CA GLN A 322 -23.10 20.96 -3.64
C GLN A 322 -24.55 20.69 -4.08
N VAL A 323 -25.37 20.24 -3.14
CA VAL A 323 -26.82 20.08 -3.33
C VAL A 323 -27.56 20.49 -2.07
N GLU A 324 -28.72 21.14 -2.25
CA GLU A 324 -29.67 21.41 -1.18
C GLU A 324 -31.01 20.75 -1.50
N PHE A 325 -31.62 20.13 -0.50
CA PHE A 325 -32.92 19.49 -0.64
C PHE A 325 -33.65 19.47 0.72
N ALA A 326 -34.97 19.30 0.68
CA ALA A 326 -35.77 19.15 1.89
C ALA A 326 -35.86 17.67 2.28
N ILE A 327 -35.58 17.33 3.54
CA ILE A 327 -35.66 15.96 4.02
C ILE A 327 -37.12 15.51 4.17
N THR A 328 -37.47 14.33 3.66
CA THR A 328 -38.83 13.80 3.83
C THR A 328 -39.02 13.21 5.24
N ALA A 329 -40.27 13.12 5.69
CA ALA A 329 -40.58 12.52 6.99
C ALA A 329 -40.06 11.08 7.12
N SER A 330 -40.14 10.29 6.04
CA SER A 330 -39.65 8.91 6.03
C SER A 330 -38.14 8.83 6.21
N HIS A 331 -37.38 9.67 5.52
CA HIS A 331 -35.92 9.68 5.65
C HIS A 331 -35.46 10.19 7.02
N ARG A 332 -36.09 11.26 7.51
CA ARG A 332 -35.85 11.78 8.86
C ARG A 332 -36.08 10.72 9.94
N LEU A 333 -37.23 10.04 9.91
CA LEU A 333 -37.56 9.02 10.92
C LEU A 333 -36.62 7.81 10.88
N GLN A 334 -35.93 7.58 9.78
CA GLN A 334 -35.03 6.44 9.61
C GLN A 334 -33.55 6.83 9.69
N GLY A 335 -33.22 8.10 9.88
CA GLY A 335 -31.83 8.57 9.86
C GLY A 335 -31.13 8.34 8.52
N THR A 336 -31.91 8.44 7.43
CA THR A 336 -31.44 8.21 6.06
C THR A 336 -31.52 9.49 5.24
N LEU A 337 -31.03 9.43 4.01
CA LEU A 337 -31.02 10.51 3.05
C LEU A 337 -31.36 9.97 1.66
N PRO A 338 -32.18 10.66 0.87
CA PRO A 338 -32.55 10.16 -0.44
C PRO A 338 -31.45 10.29 -1.48
N LEU A 339 -31.20 9.24 -2.26
CA LEU A 339 -30.35 9.34 -3.47
C LEU A 339 -31.24 9.63 -4.69
N THR A 340 -31.51 10.91 -4.92
CA THR A 340 -32.10 11.42 -6.16
C THR A 340 -31.02 11.63 -7.22
N GLN A 341 -31.43 12.01 -8.44
CA GLN A 341 -30.48 12.33 -9.51
C GLN A 341 -29.47 13.42 -9.09
N ARG A 342 -29.88 14.43 -8.30
CA ARG A 342 -28.98 15.49 -7.83
C ARG A 342 -28.11 15.07 -6.66
N THR A 343 -28.67 14.39 -5.66
CA THR A 343 -27.88 14.01 -4.48
C THR A 343 -26.88 12.90 -4.80
N ARG A 344 -27.20 11.98 -5.72
CA ARG A 344 -26.28 10.93 -6.19
C ARG A 344 -24.95 11.47 -6.71
N GLY A 345 -24.94 12.68 -7.30
CA GLY A 345 -23.75 13.32 -7.85
C GLY A 345 -22.73 13.80 -6.81
N ILE A 346 -23.07 13.82 -5.52
CA ILE A 346 -22.17 14.09 -4.39
C ILE A 346 -21.38 12.84 -3.99
N PHE A 347 -22.01 11.67 -4.10
CA PHE A 347 -21.46 10.40 -3.63
C PHE A 347 -20.46 9.79 -4.62
N PRO A 348 -19.53 8.93 -4.15
CA PRO A 348 -18.58 8.24 -5.01
C PRO A 348 -19.25 7.47 -6.17
N PRO A 349 -18.56 7.31 -7.32
CA PRO A 349 -19.07 6.52 -8.43
C PRO A 349 -19.15 5.02 -8.08
N GLY A 350 -20.16 4.31 -8.60
CA GLY A 350 -20.30 2.86 -8.39
C GLY A 350 -21.75 2.40 -8.23
N ASP A 351 -21.95 1.09 -8.39
CA ASP A 351 -23.26 0.42 -8.40
C ASP A 351 -23.45 -0.55 -7.21
N ALA A 352 -22.47 -0.61 -6.32
CA ALA A 352 -22.50 -1.42 -5.10
C ALA A 352 -22.58 -0.51 -3.86
N ASP A 353 -23.09 -1.07 -2.77
CA ASP A 353 -23.10 -0.40 -1.47
C ASP A 353 -21.69 -0.04 -1.03
N ALA A 354 -21.50 1.19 -0.56
CA ALA A 354 -20.18 1.70 -0.23
C ALA A 354 -20.19 2.64 1.00
N PRO A 355 -19.07 2.67 1.75
CA PRO A 355 -18.92 3.53 2.92
C PRO A 355 -18.76 5.00 2.57
N VAL A 356 -19.29 5.86 3.44
CA VAL A 356 -19.07 7.30 3.42
C VAL A 356 -18.93 7.85 4.84
N THR A 357 -18.30 9.01 4.97
CA THR A 357 -18.23 9.76 6.22
C THR A 357 -18.92 11.10 6.03
N PHE A 358 -19.94 11.37 6.84
CA PHE A 358 -20.59 12.67 6.88
C PHE A 358 -19.85 13.56 7.86
N ILE A 359 -19.37 14.71 7.42
CA ILE A 359 -18.70 15.69 8.26
C ILE A 359 -19.71 16.77 8.60
N ASP A 360 -20.07 16.89 9.87
CA ASP A 360 -20.92 18.00 10.32
C ASP A 360 -20.20 19.32 10.10
N ALA A 361 -20.75 20.15 9.21
CA ALA A 361 -20.17 21.43 8.84
C ALA A 361 -20.02 22.41 10.02
N ARG A 362 -20.78 22.22 11.10
CA ARG A 362 -20.84 23.14 12.25
C ARG A 362 -19.93 22.72 13.39
N SER A 363 -19.93 21.44 13.72
CA SER A 363 -19.11 20.89 14.82
C SER A 363 -17.76 20.36 14.35
N GLY A 364 -17.63 20.02 13.05
CA GLY A 364 -16.51 19.26 12.52
C GLY A 364 -16.54 17.78 12.88
N GLU A 365 -17.64 17.28 13.47
CA GLU A 365 -17.79 15.87 13.84
C GLU A 365 -17.86 14.96 12.61
N HIS A 366 -17.13 13.84 12.67
CA HIS A 366 -17.14 12.80 11.65
C HIS A 366 -18.16 11.73 12.01
N ILE A 367 -19.22 11.63 11.21
CA ILE A 367 -20.35 10.73 11.41
C ILE A 367 -20.23 9.56 10.42
N PRO A 368 -20.03 8.32 10.89
CA PRO A 368 -19.91 7.16 10.00
C PRO A 368 -21.25 6.83 9.33
N GLY A 369 -21.22 6.51 8.04
CA GLY A 369 -22.42 6.22 7.28
C GLY A 369 -22.16 5.42 6.02
N GLY A 370 -23.21 5.29 5.21
CA GLY A 370 -23.20 4.49 3.99
C GLY A 370 -24.20 4.92 2.95
N PHE A 371 -24.03 4.40 1.75
CA PHE A 371 -25.01 4.58 0.69
C PHE A 371 -25.17 3.33 -0.17
N SER A 372 -26.38 3.15 -0.69
CA SER A 372 -26.75 2.07 -1.60
C SER A 372 -27.26 2.68 -2.90
N PRO A 373 -26.46 2.63 -3.98
CA PRO A 373 -26.91 3.06 -5.31
C PRO A 373 -28.14 2.28 -5.78
N GLN A 374 -28.20 0.97 -5.51
CA GLN A 374 -29.28 0.09 -5.97
C GLN A 374 -30.60 0.38 -5.23
N ASP A 375 -30.53 0.54 -3.90
CA ASP A 375 -31.72 0.84 -3.10
C ASP A 375 -32.07 2.33 -3.05
N ARG A 376 -31.20 3.19 -3.61
CA ARG A 376 -31.35 4.64 -3.78
C ARG A 376 -31.45 5.45 -2.48
N TYR A 377 -30.68 5.09 -1.45
CA TYR A 377 -30.62 5.84 -0.19
C TYR A 377 -29.23 5.82 0.45
N ALA A 378 -28.99 6.75 1.37
CA ALA A 378 -27.85 6.78 2.28
C ALA A 378 -28.31 6.74 3.75
N TRP A 379 -27.45 6.31 4.67
CA TRP A 379 -27.77 6.13 6.09
C TRP A 379 -26.61 6.55 7.02
N GLY A 380 -26.94 6.75 8.30
CA GLY A 380 -25.99 7.14 9.35
C GLY A 380 -26.32 8.46 10.04
N LEU A 381 -27.40 9.14 9.66
CA LEU A 381 -27.72 10.51 10.11
C LEU A 381 -28.83 10.58 11.18
N ALA A 382 -29.21 9.46 11.79
CA ALA A 382 -30.31 9.40 12.78
C ALA A 382 -30.05 10.35 13.95
N GLU A 383 -28.93 10.14 14.65
CA GLU A 383 -28.53 10.93 15.81
C GLU A 383 -28.29 12.39 15.43
N TRP A 384 -27.69 12.64 14.25
CA TRP A 384 -27.47 14.00 13.76
C TRP A 384 -28.77 14.78 13.59
N TYR A 385 -29.82 14.16 13.04
CA TYR A 385 -31.12 14.80 12.93
C TYR A 385 -31.79 15.07 14.28
N ASP A 386 -31.61 14.17 15.25
CA ASP A 386 -32.15 14.33 16.60
C ASP A 386 -31.41 15.43 17.37
N ASN A 387 -30.08 15.47 17.29
CA ASN A 387 -29.23 16.46 17.96
C ASN A 387 -29.55 17.90 17.52
N TYR A 388 -29.79 18.10 16.23
CA TYR A 388 -30.14 19.42 15.69
C TYR A 388 -31.65 19.67 15.59
N LEU A 389 -32.48 18.76 16.12
CA LEU A 389 -33.94 18.85 16.10
C LEU A 389 -34.50 19.15 14.70
N ILE A 390 -33.92 18.56 13.66
CA ILE A 390 -34.28 18.84 12.27
C ILE A 390 -35.67 18.24 11.99
N PRO A 391 -36.68 19.07 11.63
CA PRO A 391 -38.02 18.58 11.35
C PRO A 391 -38.10 17.96 9.95
N ALA A 392 -39.16 17.19 9.71
CA ALA A 392 -39.54 16.84 8.33
C ALA A 392 -39.76 18.11 7.51
N GLY A 393 -39.24 18.16 6.29
CA GLY A 393 -39.20 19.36 5.45
C GLY A 393 -38.02 20.29 5.73
N GLY A 394 -37.19 20.01 6.75
CA GLY A 394 -35.94 20.73 6.99
C GLY A 394 -35.00 20.66 5.79
N LYS A 395 -34.34 21.77 5.47
CA LYS A 395 -33.40 21.84 4.34
C LYS A 395 -32.02 21.36 4.77
N ILE A 396 -31.51 20.34 4.07
CA ILE A 396 -30.17 19.81 4.24
C ILE A 396 -29.31 20.26 3.06
N ARG A 397 -28.07 20.61 3.36
CA ARG A 397 -27.03 20.90 2.38
C ARG A 397 -25.96 19.82 2.46
N LEU A 398 -25.63 19.24 1.31
CA LEU A 398 -24.46 18.37 1.17
C LEU A 398 -23.44 19.03 0.26
N GLU A 399 -22.18 18.94 0.64
CA GLU A 399 -21.03 19.45 -0.09
C GLU A 399 -19.99 18.34 -0.24
N ARG A 400 -19.42 18.20 -1.44
CA ARG A 400 -18.32 17.26 -1.67
C ARG A 400 -17.03 17.86 -1.15
N THR A 401 -16.22 17.05 -0.49
CA THR A 401 -14.88 17.45 -0.06
C THR A 401 -13.81 17.08 -1.10
N GLU A 402 -12.56 17.37 -0.82
CA GLU A 402 -11.42 16.93 -1.62
C GLU A 402 -11.11 15.43 -1.44
N VAL A 403 -11.56 14.82 -0.33
CA VAL A 403 -11.38 13.41 -0.02
C VAL A 403 -12.58 12.61 -0.52
N GLU A 404 -12.34 11.63 -1.39
CA GLU A 404 -13.41 10.79 -1.92
C GLU A 404 -14.04 9.93 -0.82
N GLY A 405 -15.36 10.02 -0.67
CA GLY A 405 -16.10 9.35 0.41
C GLY A 405 -16.40 10.22 1.63
N GLU A 406 -15.81 11.41 1.72
CA GLU A 406 -16.13 12.41 2.74
C GLU A 406 -17.10 13.46 2.21
N ILE A 407 -18.24 13.60 2.90
CA ILE A 407 -19.35 14.47 2.49
C ILE A 407 -19.63 15.44 3.64
N LYS A 408 -19.47 16.73 3.40
CA LYS A 408 -19.81 17.75 4.38
C LYS A 408 -21.32 17.96 4.40
N THR A 409 -21.91 17.89 5.59
CA THR A 409 -23.35 17.93 5.82
C THR A 409 -23.70 19.10 6.74
N ASP A 410 -24.67 19.91 6.32
CA ASP A 410 -25.21 21.02 7.12
C ASP A 410 -26.73 21.08 7.00
N TYR A 411 -27.39 21.77 7.91
CA TYR A 411 -28.79 22.16 7.76
C TYR A 411 -28.88 23.66 7.50
N VAL A 412 -29.77 24.05 6.59
CA VAL A 412 -30.03 25.46 6.30
C VAL A 412 -31.10 25.95 7.28
N PRO A 413 -30.79 26.90 8.20
CA PRO A 413 -31.79 27.47 9.09
C PRO A 413 -32.92 28.09 8.27
N ALA A 414 -34.16 27.98 8.76
CA ALA A 414 -35.24 28.80 8.21
C ALA A 414 -34.82 30.27 8.35
N SER A 415 -34.78 31.00 7.24
CA SER A 415 -34.54 32.44 7.25
C SER A 415 -35.57 33.08 8.19
N LYS A 416 -35.10 33.82 9.21
CA LYS A 416 -35.92 34.74 10.02
C LYS A 416 -36.52 35.78 9.07
N GLY A 417 -37.67 35.47 8.50
CA GLY A 417 -38.27 36.25 7.44
C GLY A 417 -39.62 35.68 7.06
N LEU A 418 -40.48 35.54 8.07
CA LEU A 418 -41.94 35.54 7.98
C LEU A 418 -42.45 35.44 9.43
N GLU A 419 -42.41 36.57 10.14
CA GLU A 419 -43.44 36.87 11.14
C GLU A 419 -44.77 36.99 10.36
N THR A 420 -45.38 35.85 10.04
CA THR A 420 -46.78 35.81 9.65
C THR A 420 -47.57 35.52 10.90
N HIS A 421 -48.12 36.60 11.45
CA HIS A 421 -49.22 36.58 12.39
C HIS A 421 -50.32 35.65 11.86
N TRP A 422 -50.56 34.56 12.58
CA TRP A 422 -51.84 33.86 12.55
C TRP A 422 -52.50 34.15 13.89
N LEU A 423 -53.39 35.15 13.87
CA LEU A 423 -54.57 35.19 14.73
C LEU A 423 -55.66 34.33 14.08
#